data_AF-A0AAT9RUP7-F1
#
_entry.id   AF-A0AAT9RUP7-F1
#
_cell.length_a   1.000
_cell.length_b   1.000
_cell.length_c   1.000
_cell.angle_alpha   90.00
_cell.angle_beta   90.00
_cell.angle_gamma   90.00
#
_symmetry.space_group_name_H-M   'P 1'
#
loop_
_entity.id
_entity.type
_entity.pdbx_description
1 polymer ?
#
loop_
_entity_poly.entity_id
_entity_poly.type
_entity_poly.pdbx_seq_one_letter_code
_entity_poly.pdbx_strand_id
1 'polypeptide(L)'
;MPPQAINDKLTENNGISAFNMKWIKNEFDSTWERLSESRRRELQEWLQSQDIGYLCPGAHDGHDRGSCPLPAVETSDVLLYQKKSAIGAIIRLTTFEAPLSSQPGAAGGILSIMAGILESSLKGAFENGRDILGEGSSEQQRA
;
A
#
# COMPACT_ATOMS: atom_id res chain seq x y z
N MET A 1 0.91 1.51 -25.27
CA MET A 1 2.08 1.63 -24.37
C MET A 1 1.70 1.00 -23.04
N PRO A 2 2.60 0.31 -22.33
CA PRO A 2 2.28 -0.20 -21.00
C PRO A 2 1.85 0.96 -20.07
N PRO A 3 1.03 0.70 -19.03
CA PRO A 3 0.52 1.70 -18.07
C PRO A 3 1.64 2.33 -17.21
N GLN A 4 2.50 3.12 -17.83
CA GLN A 4 3.68 3.72 -17.22
C GLN A 4 3.31 4.68 -16.08
N ALA A 5 2.18 5.38 -16.23
CA ALA A 5 1.70 6.35 -15.24
C ALA A 5 1.45 5.76 -13.84
N ILE A 6 1.03 4.50 -13.74
CA ILE A 6 0.83 3.82 -12.44
C ILE A 6 2.18 3.61 -11.75
N ASN A 7 3.19 3.14 -12.50
CA ASN A 7 4.54 2.93 -11.98
C ASN A 7 5.22 4.25 -11.59
N ASP A 8 5.06 5.29 -12.42
CA ASP A 8 5.65 6.61 -12.19
C ASP A 8 5.07 7.23 -10.91
N LYS A 9 3.73 7.21 -10.76
CA LYS A 9 3.04 7.64 -9.54
C LYS A 9 3.48 6.87 -8.29
N LEU A 10 3.67 5.55 -8.40
CA LEU A 10 4.18 4.77 -7.26
C LEU A 10 5.59 5.19 -6.90
N THR A 11 6.45 5.43 -7.89
CA THR A 11 7.83 5.87 -7.68
C THR A 11 7.89 7.25 -7.01
N GLU A 12 7.05 8.19 -7.47
CA GLU A 12 6.89 9.52 -6.85
C GLU A 12 6.44 9.45 -5.38
N ASN A 13 5.62 8.46 -5.04
CA ASN A 13 5.06 8.27 -3.69
C ASN A 13 5.81 7.22 -2.86
N ASN A 14 7.11 7.05 -3.09
CA ASN A 14 7.97 6.14 -2.32
C ASN A 14 7.51 4.67 -2.34
N GLY A 15 6.91 4.24 -3.45
CA GLY A 15 6.48 2.88 -3.69
C GLY A 15 5.13 2.51 -3.08
N ILE A 16 4.32 3.46 -2.61
CA ILE A 16 2.98 3.23 -2.06
C ILE A 16 2.04 4.39 -2.41
N SER A 17 0.80 4.10 -2.83
CA SER A 17 -0.24 5.13 -2.93
C SER A 17 -1.64 4.52 -2.98
N ALA A 18 -2.63 5.26 -2.48
CA ALA A 18 -4.04 4.95 -2.70
C ALA A 18 -4.47 5.53 -4.05
N PHE A 19 -5.22 4.74 -4.82
CA PHE A 19 -5.75 5.15 -6.11
C PHE A 19 -7.20 4.75 -6.25
N ASN A 20 -7.95 5.63 -6.89
CA ASN A 20 -9.32 5.36 -7.27
C ASN A 20 -9.37 4.38 -8.46
N MET A 21 -10.26 3.39 -8.41
CA MET A 21 -10.38 2.40 -9.49
C MET A 21 -10.71 3.02 -10.85
N LYS A 22 -11.44 4.15 -10.89
CA LYS A 22 -11.67 4.91 -12.13
C LYS A 22 -10.36 5.39 -12.75
N TRP A 23 -9.46 5.90 -11.92
CA TRP A 23 -8.17 6.40 -12.37
C TRP A 23 -7.31 5.24 -12.88
N ILE A 24 -7.19 4.15 -12.11
CA ILE A 24 -6.43 2.95 -12.53
C ILE A 24 -6.95 2.42 -13.87
N LYS A 25 -8.28 2.30 -14.03
CA LYS A 25 -8.91 1.88 -15.28
C LYS A 25 -8.48 2.75 -16.46
N ASN A 26 -8.58 4.08 -16.30
CA ASN A 26 -8.28 5.02 -17.37
C ASN A 26 -6.81 5.04 -17.77
N GLU A 27 -5.90 4.89 -16.80
CA GLU A 27 -4.46 4.81 -17.06
C GLU A 27 -4.06 3.45 -17.66
N PHE A 28 -4.75 2.39 -17.28
CA PHE A 28 -4.52 1.05 -17.81
C PHE A 28 -5.02 0.93 -19.26
N ASP A 29 -6.30 1.22 -19.46
CA ASP A 29 -6.95 1.22 -20.77
C ASP A 29 -8.18 2.14 -20.74
N SER A 30 -7.99 3.36 -21.27
CA SER A 30 -9.05 4.37 -21.39
C SER A 30 -10.24 3.96 -22.28
N THR A 31 -10.11 2.89 -23.08
CA THR A 31 -11.21 2.38 -23.91
C THR A 31 -12.21 1.54 -23.11
N TRP A 32 -11.88 1.20 -21.85
CA TRP A 32 -12.75 0.41 -21.00
C TRP A 32 -13.93 1.23 -20.46
N GLU A 33 -15.13 0.91 -20.91
CA GLU A 33 -16.35 1.50 -20.36
C GLU A 33 -16.58 1.13 -18.89
N ARG A 34 -16.26 -0.10 -18.50
CA ARG A 34 -16.49 -0.66 -17.15
C ARG A 34 -15.43 -1.68 -16.75
N LEU A 35 -15.23 -1.86 -15.44
CA LEU A 35 -14.36 -2.89 -14.84
C LEU A 35 -15.10 -4.23 -14.69
N SER A 36 -15.31 -4.93 -15.82
CA SER A 36 -15.82 -6.31 -15.80
C SER A 36 -14.85 -7.27 -15.09
N GLU A 37 -15.33 -8.46 -14.73
CA GLU A 37 -14.49 -9.51 -14.13
C GLU A 37 -13.24 -9.84 -14.98
N SER A 38 -13.41 -9.99 -16.30
CA SER A 38 -12.30 -10.25 -17.23
C SER A 38 -11.23 -9.15 -17.21
N ARG A 39 -11.67 -7.88 -17.24
CA ARG A 39 -10.81 -6.70 -17.22
C ARG A 39 -10.08 -6.53 -15.90
N ARG A 40 -10.75 -6.81 -14.79
CA ARG A 40 -10.12 -6.80 -13.46
C ARG A 40 -9.05 -7.88 -13.34
N ARG A 41 -9.29 -9.06 -13.91
CA ARG A 41 -8.29 -10.13 -13.97
C ARG A 41 -7.07 -9.71 -14.80
N GLU A 42 -7.30 -9.12 -15.97
CA GLU A 42 -6.22 -8.61 -16.83
C GLU A 42 -5.38 -7.53 -16.11
N LEU A 43 -6.03 -6.58 -15.44
CA LEU A 43 -5.36 -5.57 -14.62
C LEU A 43 -4.58 -6.21 -13.47
N GLN A 44 -5.15 -7.20 -12.79
CA GLN A 44 -4.50 -7.92 -11.70
C GLN A 44 -3.25 -8.68 -12.17
N GLU A 45 -3.33 -9.39 -13.30
CA GLU A 45 -2.21 -10.08 -13.92
C GLU A 45 -1.09 -9.11 -14.30
N TRP A 46 -1.46 -7.95 -14.86
CA TRP A 46 -0.49 -6.91 -15.16
C TRP A 46 0.19 -6.36 -13.91
N LEU A 47 -0.57 -6.00 -12.86
CA LEU A 47 0.01 -5.52 -11.59
C LEU A 47 0.99 -6.54 -11.02
N GLN A 48 0.65 -7.84 -11.07
CA GLN A 48 1.55 -8.91 -10.64
C GLN A 48 2.82 -8.99 -11.48
N SER A 49 2.73 -8.82 -12.81
CA SER A 49 3.89 -8.79 -13.71
C SER A 49 4.85 -7.64 -13.42
N GLN A 50 4.33 -6.52 -12.89
CA GLN A 50 5.09 -5.35 -12.49
C GLN A 50 5.60 -5.42 -11.04
N ASP A 51 5.39 -6.54 -10.36
CA ASP A 51 5.72 -6.71 -8.94
C ASP A 51 5.02 -5.70 -8.02
N ILE A 52 3.81 -5.31 -8.42
CA ILE A 52 2.91 -4.45 -7.64
C ILE A 52 1.95 -5.36 -6.86
N GLY A 53 1.78 -5.05 -5.58
CA GLY A 53 0.74 -5.60 -4.71
C GLY A 53 -0.39 -4.60 -4.52
N TYR A 54 -1.53 -5.08 -4.07
CA TYR A 54 -2.64 -4.22 -3.70
C TYR A 54 -3.35 -4.71 -2.45
N LEU A 55 -3.89 -3.78 -1.67
CA LEU A 55 -4.81 -4.07 -0.59
C LEU A 55 -6.22 -3.63 -1.00
N CYS A 56 -7.13 -4.59 -1.04
CA CYS A 56 -8.53 -4.32 -1.34
C CYS A 56 -9.23 -3.63 -0.15
N PRO A 57 -10.11 -2.65 -0.38
CA PRO A 57 -10.93 -2.05 0.67
C PRO A 57 -11.98 -3.03 1.21
N GLY A 58 -12.14 -3.09 2.54
CA GLY A 58 -13.22 -3.81 3.21
C GLY A 58 -12.76 -4.70 4.38
N ALA A 59 -13.71 -5.08 5.24
CA ALA A 59 -13.51 -6.11 6.24
C ALA A 59 -13.55 -7.48 5.56
N HIS A 60 -12.38 -8.11 5.41
CA HIS A 60 -12.27 -9.48 4.91
C HIS A 60 -12.22 -10.43 6.10
N ASP A 61 -13.38 -10.73 6.67
CA ASP A 61 -13.51 -11.82 7.63
C ASP A 61 -13.41 -13.15 6.87
N GLY A 62 -12.33 -13.89 7.09
CA GLY A 62 -12.18 -15.27 6.61
C GLY A 62 -11.73 -15.47 5.16
N HIS A 63 -11.37 -14.42 4.42
CA HIS A 63 -10.80 -14.55 3.07
C HIS A 63 -9.32 -14.15 3.03
N ASP A 64 -8.52 -14.95 2.33
CA ASP A 64 -7.13 -14.63 2.03
C ASP A 64 -7.06 -13.30 1.25
N ARG A 65 -6.46 -12.28 1.88
CA ARG A 65 -6.30 -10.94 1.27
C ARG A 65 -5.53 -10.99 -0.04
N GLY A 66 -4.62 -11.96 -0.20
CA GLY A 66 -3.86 -12.18 -1.44
C GLY A 66 -4.72 -12.67 -2.62
N SER A 67 -5.92 -13.18 -2.34
CA SER A 67 -6.86 -13.72 -3.32
C SER A 67 -8.09 -12.81 -3.53
N CYS A 68 -8.11 -11.62 -2.91
CA CYS A 68 -9.24 -10.72 -3.07
C CYS A 68 -9.24 -10.10 -4.47
N PRO A 69 -10.32 -10.21 -5.26
CA PRO A 69 -10.37 -9.57 -6.56
C PRO A 69 -10.34 -8.04 -6.41
N LEU A 70 -9.83 -7.34 -7.42
CA LEU A 70 -9.94 -5.88 -7.48
C LEU A 70 -11.42 -5.45 -7.40
N PRO A 71 -11.74 -4.30 -6.78
CA PRO A 71 -13.09 -3.77 -6.78
C PRO A 71 -13.60 -3.47 -8.20
N ALA A 72 -14.84 -3.84 -8.49
CA ALA A 72 -15.50 -3.48 -9.75
C ALA A 72 -16.01 -2.03 -9.76
N VAL A 73 -16.24 -1.47 -8.57
CA VAL A 73 -16.81 -0.14 -8.39
C VAL A 73 -15.72 0.90 -8.64
N GLU A 74 -15.94 1.76 -9.64
CA GLU A 74 -14.95 2.76 -10.04
C GLU A 74 -14.65 3.77 -8.93
N THR A 75 -15.59 4.05 -8.03
CA THR A 75 -15.36 4.97 -6.90
C THR A 75 -14.61 4.33 -5.74
N SER A 76 -14.31 3.03 -5.78
CA SER A 76 -13.53 2.38 -4.73
C SER A 76 -12.07 2.78 -4.81
N ASP A 77 -11.47 3.01 -3.64
CA ASP A 77 -10.03 3.23 -3.53
C ASP A 77 -9.31 1.93 -3.21
N VAL A 78 -8.15 1.74 -3.84
CA VAL A 78 -7.27 0.59 -3.65
C VAL A 78 -5.88 1.11 -3.30
N LEU A 79 -5.26 0.53 -2.28
CA LEU A 79 -3.87 0.83 -1.96
C LEU A 79 -2.97 -0.03 -2.85
N LEU A 80 -2.16 0.58 -3.71
CA LEU A 80 -1.12 -0.10 -4.47
C LEU A 80 0.23 0.10 -3.80
N TYR A 81 1.10 -0.92 -3.87
CA TYR A 81 2.45 -0.85 -3.34
C TYR A 81 3.44 -1.69 -4.15
N GLN A 82 4.69 -1.24 -4.25
CA GLN A 82 5.79 -2.00 -4.85
C GLN A 82 6.27 -3.08 -3.87
N LYS A 83 6.15 -4.36 -4.23
CA LYS A 83 6.46 -5.49 -3.33
C LYS A 83 7.92 -5.56 -2.89
N LYS A 84 8.84 -5.09 -3.74
CA LYS A 84 10.30 -5.07 -3.47
C LYS A 84 10.79 -3.83 -2.72
N SER A 85 9.93 -2.84 -2.49
CA SER A 85 10.31 -1.65 -1.73
C SER A 85 10.32 -1.93 -0.22
N ALA A 86 10.99 -1.07 0.55
CA ALA A 86 10.93 -1.13 2.01
C ALA A 86 9.48 -1.08 2.51
N ILE A 87 8.64 -0.21 1.92
CA ILE A 87 7.23 -0.11 2.29
C ILE A 87 6.43 -1.36 1.90
N GLY A 88 6.76 -2.02 0.80
CA GLY A 88 6.17 -3.31 0.44
C GLY A 88 6.50 -4.43 1.42
N ALA A 89 7.72 -4.46 1.96
CA ALA A 89 8.11 -5.39 3.02
C ALA A 89 7.30 -5.14 4.31
N ILE A 90 7.11 -3.87 4.67
CA ILE A 90 6.30 -3.47 5.84
C ILE A 90 4.85 -3.90 5.67
N ILE A 91 4.24 -3.59 4.52
CA ILE A 91 2.85 -3.98 4.24
C ILE A 91 2.68 -5.48 4.36
N ARG A 92 3.59 -6.27 3.76
CA ARG A 92 3.54 -7.73 3.83
C ARG A 92 3.66 -8.28 5.24
N LEU A 93 4.43 -7.62 6.11
CA LEU A 93 4.51 -7.96 7.53
C LEU A 93 3.20 -7.64 8.26
N THR A 94 2.66 -6.43 8.08
CA THR A 94 1.45 -5.99 8.78
C THR A 94 0.20 -6.73 8.32
N THR A 95 0.19 -7.25 7.10
CA THR A 95 -0.89 -8.07 6.56
C THR A 95 -0.70 -9.57 6.75
N PHE A 96 0.43 -10.02 7.33
CA PHE A 96 0.80 -11.43 7.49
C PHE A 96 0.65 -12.25 6.19
N GLU A 97 1.07 -11.67 5.06
CA GLU A 97 1.00 -12.36 3.77
C GLU A 97 1.87 -13.63 3.70
N ALA A 98 1.45 -14.58 2.85
CA ALA A 98 1.83 -15.99 2.86
C ALA A 98 3.31 -16.38 2.61
N PRO A 99 4.28 -15.50 2.30
CA PRO A 99 5.68 -15.90 2.48
C PRO A 99 6.16 -15.75 3.93
N LEU A 100 5.64 -14.77 4.69
CA LEU A 100 6.17 -14.42 6.01
C LEU A 100 5.42 -15.13 7.15
N SER A 101 4.12 -15.42 6.99
CA SER A 101 3.34 -16.18 7.96
C SER A 101 3.87 -17.60 8.19
N SER A 102 4.56 -18.17 7.20
CA SER A 102 5.16 -19.51 7.25
C SER A 102 6.68 -19.51 7.53
N GLN A 103 7.31 -18.33 7.66
CA GLN A 103 8.77 -18.19 7.78
C GLN A 103 9.16 -17.27 8.96
N PRO A 104 9.10 -17.77 10.21
CA PRO A 104 9.33 -16.95 11.40
C PRO A 104 10.73 -16.30 11.44
N GLY A 105 11.75 -16.95 10.87
CA GLY A 105 13.10 -16.37 10.78
C GLY A 105 13.18 -15.16 9.86
N ALA A 106 12.51 -15.21 8.69
CA ALA A 106 12.45 -14.09 7.76
C ALA A 106 11.65 -12.92 8.34
N ALA A 107 10.50 -13.22 8.99
CA ALA A 107 9.71 -12.22 9.69
C ALA A 107 10.52 -11.54 10.81
N GLY A 108 11.21 -12.33 11.64
CA GLY A 108 12.07 -11.81 12.70
C GLY A 108 13.17 -10.88 12.18
N GLY A 109 13.86 -11.25 11.10
CA GLY A 109 14.90 -10.41 10.50
C GLY A 109 14.38 -9.05 10.01
N ILE A 110 13.25 -9.03 9.30
CA ILE A 110 12.66 -7.78 8.81
C ILE A 110 12.15 -6.94 10.00
N LEU A 111 11.51 -7.55 11.00
CA LEU A 111 11.05 -6.85 12.21
C LEU A 111 12.22 -6.24 13.00
N SER A 112 13.37 -6.90 13.09
CA SER A 112 14.57 -6.33 13.71
C SER A 112 15.12 -5.12 12.94
N ILE A 113 15.13 -5.17 11.62
CA ILE A 113 15.53 -4.02 10.78
C ILE A 113 14.56 -2.85 11.01
N MET A 114 13.27 -3.12 11.00
CA MET A 114 12.22 -2.13 11.25
C MET A 114 12.33 -1.52 12.65
N ALA A 115 12.61 -2.32 13.68
CA ALA A 115 12.85 -1.85 15.03
C ALA A 115 14.06 -0.90 15.08
N GLY A 116 15.16 -1.23 14.39
CA GLY A 116 16.33 -0.35 14.29
C GLY A 116 16.05 0.97 13.57
N ILE A 117 15.27 0.94 12.48
CA ILE A 117 14.86 2.15 11.75
C ILE A 117 13.94 3.02 12.62
N LEU A 118 12.95 2.42 13.28
CA LEU A 118 12.04 3.14 14.18
C LEU A 118 12.79 3.75 15.35
N GLU A 119 13.71 3.01 15.99
CA GLU A 119 14.53 3.52 17.08
C GLU A 119 15.40 4.71 16.63
N SER A 120 15.99 4.62 15.44
CA SER A 120 16.84 5.68 14.88
C SER A 120 16.01 6.91 14.46
N SER A 121 14.84 6.68 13.86
CA SER A 121 13.93 7.75 13.44
C SER A 121 13.26 8.43 14.62
N LEU A 122 12.92 7.70 15.67
CA LEU A 122 12.39 8.24 16.92
C LEU A 122 13.46 9.02 17.68
N LYS A 123 14.69 8.48 17.82
CA LYS A 123 15.81 9.24 18.39
C LYS A 123 16.05 10.53 17.62
N GLY A 124 16.10 10.47 16.30
CA GLY A 124 16.22 11.67 15.45
C GLY A 124 15.04 12.64 15.57
N ALA A 125 13.82 12.17 15.83
CA ALA A 125 12.65 13.03 16.02
C ALA A 125 12.58 13.68 17.41
N PHE A 126 12.98 12.96 18.46
CA PHE A 126 13.10 13.50 19.81
C PHE A 126 14.30 14.46 19.94
N GLU A 127 15.39 14.20 19.23
CA GLU A 127 16.54 15.13 19.13
C GLU A 127 16.20 16.39 18.30
N ASN A 128 15.32 16.28 17.29
CA ASN A 128 14.89 17.40 16.45
C ASN A 128 13.52 18.00 16.85
N GLY A 129 12.96 17.64 18.01
CA GLY A 129 11.80 18.28 18.62
C GLY A 129 10.54 18.35 17.76
N ARG A 130 10.27 17.34 16.90
CA ARG A 130 9.03 17.30 16.11
C ARG A 130 8.01 16.37 16.78
N ASP A 131 6.90 16.95 17.24
CA ASP A 131 5.71 16.22 17.68
C ASP A 131 5.23 15.32 16.53
N ILE A 132 5.50 14.02 16.64
CA ILE A 132 5.07 12.99 15.69
C ILE A 132 3.59 12.60 15.94
N LEU A 133 3.02 13.00 17.07
CA LEU A 133 1.66 12.69 17.45
C LEU A 133 0.87 13.98 17.56
N GLY A 134 0.20 14.35 16.47
CA GLY A 134 -0.85 15.35 16.53
C GLY A 134 -2.01 14.83 17.37
N GLU A 135 -1.99 15.10 18.67
CA GLU A 135 -3.18 15.13 19.52
C GLU A 135 -3.47 16.59 19.90
N GLY A 136 -4.73 16.98 19.68
CA GLY A 136 -5.19 18.36 19.79
C GLY A 136 -5.62 18.79 21.19
N SER A 137 -5.88 20.10 21.27
CA SER A 137 -6.54 20.86 22.34
C SER A 137 -5.75 20.97 23.64
N SER A 138 -5.50 22.17 24.18
CA SER A 138 -6.55 23.09 24.61
C SER A 138 -5.99 24.49 24.86
N GLU A 139 -6.79 25.49 24.49
CA GLU A 139 -7.03 26.77 25.17
C GLU A 139 -5.88 27.56 25.85
N GLN A 140 -5.98 28.87 25.60
CA GLN A 140 -5.78 29.96 26.56
C GLN A 140 -4.49 30.76 26.41
N GLN A 141 -4.54 31.81 25.59
CA GLN A 141 -3.97 33.09 25.98
C GLN A 141 -4.82 34.24 25.45
N ARG A 142 -5.59 34.82 26.38
CA ARG A 142 -6.12 36.18 26.29
C ARG A 142 -4.95 37.16 26.22
N ALA A 143 -5.06 38.14 25.33
CA ALA A 143 -4.93 39.56 25.67
C ALA A 143 -5.66 40.36 24.58
#